data_AF-A0A2S9YG29-F1
#
_entry.id   AF-A0A2S9YG29-F1
#
_cell.length_a   1.000
_cell.length_b   1.000
_cell.length_c   1.000
_cell.angle_alpha   90.00
_cell.angle_beta   90.00
_cell.angle_gamma   90.00
#
_symmetry.space_group_name_H-M   'P 1'
#
loop_
_entity.id
_entity.type
_entity.pdbx_description
1 polymer ?
#
loop_
_entity_poly.entity_id
_entity_poly.type
_entity_poly.pdbx_seq_one_letter_code
_entity_poly.pdbx_strand_id
1 'polypeptide(L)'
;MAGMSIDDDYFGLAVIGDRQWQKRWPGWTASDPAPFVEMPITWARAFGGHAVVNGSEVPCVDNQLGRGYVLDPRAAEGVALPNIENPGELIQAIEDRPRPVSFCPLPLGTSYTADALAEVGVDGRGLTREIYNVAVPAHRLTCYPPGATLRLHNLTPEREAGREYSLPGTGVVAQVSLGAADHTFVGEIDTILVLPTQRELVLTHRVVFRYDYAREVPRVVRLRCSELECGAARLEAIA
;
A
#
# COMPACT_ATOMS: atom_id res chain seq x y z
N MET A 1 -7.45 4.53 -15.98
CA MET A 1 -6.29 4.08 -15.16
C MET A 1 -5.80 5.26 -14.35
N ALA A 2 -5.59 5.09 -13.05
CA ALA A 2 -4.90 6.06 -12.20
C ALA A 2 -3.69 5.38 -11.55
N GLY A 3 -2.60 6.10 -11.34
CA GLY A 3 -1.37 5.46 -10.90
C GLY A 3 -0.19 6.40 -10.77
N MET A 4 0.96 5.81 -10.50
CA MET A 4 2.24 6.50 -10.41
C MET A 4 3.31 5.69 -11.14
N SER A 5 4.24 6.38 -11.79
CA SER A 5 5.44 5.74 -12.33
C SER A 5 6.68 6.27 -11.64
N ILE A 6 7.64 5.39 -11.40
CA ILE A 6 8.98 5.71 -10.91
C ILE A 6 9.94 5.16 -11.94
N ASP A 7 10.57 6.05 -12.72
CA ASP A 7 11.25 5.71 -13.96
C ASP A 7 10.36 4.80 -14.85
N ASP A 8 10.79 3.57 -15.12
CA ASP A 8 10.08 2.61 -15.98
C ASP A 8 9.02 1.76 -15.24
N ASP A 9 9.03 1.76 -13.91
CA ASP A 9 8.07 0.99 -13.11
C ASP A 9 6.74 1.74 -13.00
N TYR A 10 5.63 1.06 -13.32
CA TYR A 10 4.27 1.61 -13.21
C TYR A 10 3.43 0.86 -12.18
N PHE A 11 2.86 1.62 -11.25
CA PHE A 11 1.93 1.14 -10.22
C PHE A 11 0.55 1.75 -10.49
N GLY A 12 -0.45 0.89 -10.71
CA GLY A 12 -1.72 1.34 -11.28
C GLY A 12 -2.96 0.68 -10.69
N LEU A 13 -4.03 1.47 -10.68
CA LEU A 13 -5.38 1.08 -10.32
C LEU A 13 -6.33 1.33 -11.50
N ALA A 14 -7.29 0.43 -11.70
CA ALA A 14 -8.47 0.75 -12.47
C ALA A 14 -9.39 1.56 -11.56
N VAL A 15 -9.67 2.81 -11.96
CA VAL A 15 -10.60 3.70 -11.25
C VAL A 15 -11.80 3.91 -12.14
N ILE A 16 -12.92 3.37 -11.72
CA ILE A 16 -14.16 3.25 -12.50
C ILE A 16 -15.25 4.02 -11.78
N GLY A 17 -16.13 4.65 -12.57
CA GLY A 17 -17.30 5.35 -12.07
C GLY A 17 -18.22 4.44 -11.24
N ASP A 18 -19.15 5.05 -10.51
CA ASP A 18 -20.10 4.27 -9.71
C ASP A 18 -20.88 3.31 -10.61
N ARG A 19 -20.91 2.05 -10.21
CA ARG A 19 -21.62 0.95 -10.88
C ARG A 19 -22.39 0.16 -9.85
N GLN A 20 -23.42 -0.53 -10.30
CA GLN A 20 -24.18 -1.47 -9.49
C GLN A 20 -24.55 -2.71 -10.30
N TRP A 21 -24.77 -3.83 -9.62
CA TRP A 21 -25.33 -5.02 -10.25
C TRP A 21 -26.79 -4.78 -10.65
N GLN A 22 -27.12 -5.16 -11.88
CA GLN A 22 -28.46 -5.10 -12.44
C GLN A 22 -28.84 -6.46 -12.99
N LYS A 23 -30.06 -6.92 -12.70
CA LYS A 23 -30.59 -8.15 -13.27
C LYS A 23 -30.86 -7.93 -14.76
N ARG A 24 -30.13 -8.66 -15.60
CA ARG A 24 -30.37 -8.72 -17.04
C ARG A 24 -30.40 -10.16 -17.49
N TRP A 25 -31.47 -10.56 -18.18
CA TRP A 25 -31.59 -11.95 -18.59
C TRP A 25 -30.60 -12.30 -19.71
N PRO A 26 -29.85 -13.42 -19.60
CA PRO A 26 -29.73 -14.27 -18.42
C PRO A 26 -28.67 -13.74 -17.42
N GLY A 27 -29.02 -13.66 -16.13
CA GLY A 27 -28.08 -13.36 -15.05
C GLY A 27 -28.00 -11.89 -14.60
N TRP A 28 -26.76 -11.45 -14.37
CA TRP A 28 -26.41 -10.17 -13.78
C TRP A 28 -25.35 -9.48 -14.60
N THR A 29 -25.44 -8.16 -14.71
CA THR A 29 -24.41 -7.35 -15.36
C THR A 29 -24.15 -6.11 -14.52
N ALA A 30 -22.93 -5.59 -14.58
CA ALA A 30 -22.64 -4.29 -14.03
C ALA A 30 -23.35 -3.23 -14.89
N SER A 31 -23.92 -2.21 -14.25
CA SER A 31 -24.37 -1.02 -14.95
C SER A 31 -23.20 -0.34 -15.67
N ASP A 32 -23.51 0.51 -16.65
CA ASP A 32 -22.52 1.44 -17.18
C ASP A 32 -21.96 2.31 -16.03
N PRO A 33 -20.65 2.61 -16.04
CA PRO A 33 -20.06 3.44 -15.01
C PRO A 33 -20.57 4.88 -15.11
N ALA A 34 -21.06 5.42 -14.00
CA ALA A 34 -21.44 6.83 -13.93
C ALA A 34 -20.22 7.72 -14.22
N PRO A 35 -20.33 8.74 -15.10
CA PRO A 35 -19.26 9.70 -15.31
C PRO A 35 -18.89 10.42 -14.01
N PHE A 36 -17.60 10.65 -13.79
CA PHE A 36 -17.11 11.37 -12.62
C PHE A 36 -15.91 12.25 -12.99
N VAL A 37 -15.69 13.30 -12.19
CA VAL A 37 -14.51 14.17 -12.29
C VAL A 37 -13.45 13.76 -11.27
N GLU A 38 -13.87 13.39 -10.07
CA GLU A 38 -12.99 12.95 -8.98
C GLU A 38 -13.54 11.68 -8.32
N MET A 39 -12.63 10.80 -7.90
CA MET A 39 -12.98 9.57 -7.20
C MET A 39 -12.00 9.36 -6.04
N PRO A 40 -12.47 9.32 -4.78
CA PRO A 40 -11.61 9.04 -3.64
C PRO A 40 -10.97 7.65 -3.75
N ILE A 41 -9.65 7.57 -3.59
CA ILE A 41 -8.93 6.30 -3.47
C ILE A 41 -8.97 5.88 -2.00
N THR A 42 -9.87 4.97 -1.66
CA THR A 42 -10.05 4.46 -0.28
C THR A 42 -10.39 2.98 -0.30
N TRP A 43 -10.08 2.28 0.80
CA TRP A 43 -10.50 0.87 0.96
C TRP A 43 -12.03 0.69 0.87
N ALA A 44 -12.81 1.70 1.25
CA ALA A 44 -14.27 1.66 1.15
C ALA A 44 -14.81 1.64 -0.29
N ARG A 45 -13.95 1.92 -1.28
CA ARG A 45 -14.27 1.87 -2.71
C ARG A 45 -13.57 0.72 -3.44
N ALA A 46 -12.81 -0.11 -2.74
CA ALA A 46 -12.25 -1.37 -3.22
C ALA A 46 -13.21 -2.55 -2.96
N PHE A 47 -12.90 -3.72 -3.52
CA PHE A 47 -13.67 -4.95 -3.30
C PHE A 47 -13.78 -5.31 -1.82
N GLY A 48 -14.92 -5.87 -1.41
CA GLY A 48 -15.18 -6.30 -0.03
C GLY A 48 -16.54 -5.81 0.47
N GLY A 49 -16.60 -5.48 1.76
CA GLY A 49 -17.83 -5.07 2.44
C GLY A 49 -18.51 -6.25 3.12
N HIS A 50 -19.84 -6.26 3.13
CA HIS A 50 -20.66 -7.27 3.78
C HIS A 50 -21.68 -7.83 2.79
N ALA A 51 -21.86 -9.14 2.80
CA ALA A 51 -22.88 -9.83 2.01
C ALA A 51 -24.04 -10.22 2.91
N VAL A 52 -25.28 -10.13 2.42
CA VAL A 52 -26.46 -10.65 3.13
C VAL A 52 -26.73 -12.07 2.68
N VAL A 53 -26.75 -13.02 3.62
CA VAL A 53 -27.07 -14.43 3.38
C VAL A 53 -28.12 -14.87 4.39
N ASN A 54 -29.28 -15.33 3.92
CA ASN A 54 -30.40 -15.75 4.78
C ASN A 54 -30.79 -14.70 5.85
N GLY A 55 -30.65 -13.41 5.54
CA GLY A 55 -30.96 -12.32 6.46
C GLY A 55 -29.83 -11.95 7.44
N SER A 56 -28.69 -12.63 7.39
CA SER A 56 -27.51 -12.33 8.20
C SER A 56 -26.42 -11.65 7.39
N GLU A 57 -25.74 -10.67 7.98
CA GLU A 57 -24.56 -10.05 7.37
C GLU A 57 -23.31 -10.91 7.56
N VAL A 58 -22.57 -11.13 6.47
CA VAL A 58 -21.33 -11.87 6.44
C VAL A 58 -20.23 -10.93 5.94
N PRO A 59 -19.25 -10.57 6.79
CA PRO A 59 -18.18 -9.66 6.38
C PRO A 59 -17.20 -10.33 5.42
N CYS A 60 -16.73 -9.58 4.43
CA CYS A 60 -15.55 -9.93 3.66
C CYS A 60 -14.31 -9.73 4.54
N VAL A 61 -13.60 -10.83 4.84
CA VAL A 61 -12.43 -10.82 5.75
C VAL A 61 -11.37 -9.84 5.28
N ASP A 62 -11.08 -9.81 3.98
CA ASP A 62 -9.98 -9.02 3.43
C ASP A 62 -10.23 -7.51 3.39
N ASN A 63 -11.49 -7.07 3.42
CA ASN A 63 -11.82 -5.65 3.44
C ASN A 63 -13.27 -5.43 3.86
N GLN A 64 -13.52 -5.36 5.17
CA GLN A 64 -14.88 -5.14 5.71
C GLN A 64 -15.45 -3.75 5.37
N LEU A 65 -14.57 -2.77 5.07
CA LEU A 65 -14.99 -1.42 4.69
C LEU A 65 -15.43 -1.33 3.23
N GLY A 66 -15.04 -2.30 2.40
CA GLY A 66 -15.20 -2.29 0.94
C GLY A 66 -16.65 -2.41 0.47
N ARG A 67 -16.79 -2.69 -0.83
CA ARG A 67 -18.09 -2.91 -1.49
C ARG A 67 -18.03 -3.98 -2.57
N GLY A 68 -19.20 -4.42 -3.02
CA GLY A 68 -19.33 -5.40 -4.11
C GLY A 68 -19.24 -6.86 -3.67
N TYR A 69 -19.10 -7.15 -2.37
CA TYR A 69 -19.12 -8.53 -1.86
C TYR A 69 -20.55 -9.09 -1.83
N VAL A 70 -20.84 -10.03 -2.73
CA VAL A 70 -22.13 -10.70 -2.87
C VAL A 70 -21.93 -12.20 -2.73
N LEU A 71 -22.62 -12.86 -1.79
CA LEU A 71 -22.58 -14.32 -1.63
C LEU A 71 -23.86 -15.02 -2.11
N ASP A 72 -25.01 -14.35 -1.98
CA ASP A 72 -26.28 -14.79 -2.57
C ASP A 72 -26.59 -13.92 -3.79
N PRO A 73 -26.55 -14.47 -5.03
CA PRO A 73 -26.90 -13.72 -6.23
C PRO A 73 -28.30 -13.10 -6.19
N ARG A 74 -29.23 -13.62 -5.37
CA ARG A 74 -30.58 -13.05 -5.23
C ARG A 74 -30.57 -11.69 -4.54
N ALA A 75 -29.55 -11.41 -3.74
CA ALA A 75 -29.35 -10.16 -3.03
C ALA A 75 -28.50 -9.15 -3.82
N ALA A 76 -28.18 -9.44 -5.09
CA ALA A 76 -27.24 -8.62 -5.85
C ALA A 76 -27.82 -7.34 -6.45
N GLU A 77 -29.13 -7.26 -6.71
CA GLU A 77 -29.73 -6.08 -7.35
C GLU A 77 -29.41 -4.82 -6.57
N GLY A 78 -28.81 -3.83 -7.25
CA GLY A 78 -28.46 -2.55 -6.66
C GLY A 78 -27.22 -2.58 -5.76
N VAL A 79 -26.58 -3.73 -5.55
CA VAL A 79 -25.29 -3.77 -4.82
C VAL A 79 -24.25 -3.03 -5.64
N ALA A 80 -23.65 -2.01 -5.01
CA ALA A 80 -22.60 -1.21 -5.63
C ALA A 80 -21.34 -2.05 -5.90
N LEU A 81 -20.78 -1.92 -7.10
CA LEU A 81 -19.47 -2.49 -7.42
C LEU A 81 -18.35 -1.57 -6.90
N PRO A 82 -17.13 -2.11 -6.74
CA PRO A 82 -15.95 -1.30 -6.47
C PRO A 82 -15.72 -0.26 -7.57
N ASN A 83 -15.20 0.88 -7.14
CA ASN A 83 -14.63 1.88 -8.03
C ASN A 83 -13.13 1.59 -8.26
N ILE A 84 -12.48 0.94 -7.31
CA ILE A 84 -11.05 0.66 -7.32
C ILE A 84 -10.87 -0.84 -7.53
N GLU A 85 -10.29 -1.20 -8.67
CA GLU A 85 -10.03 -2.58 -9.05
C GLU A 85 -8.56 -2.76 -9.47
N ASN A 86 -8.09 -4.01 -9.33
CA ASN A 86 -6.80 -4.41 -9.89
C ASN A 86 -6.96 -4.47 -11.42
N PRO A 87 -6.14 -3.73 -12.21
CA PRO A 87 -6.22 -3.78 -13.67
C PRO A 87 -6.08 -5.18 -14.27
N GLY A 88 -5.39 -6.10 -13.58
CA GLY A 88 -5.24 -7.49 -13.99
C GLY A 88 -6.39 -8.41 -13.57
N GLU A 89 -7.30 -7.96 -12.71
CA GLU A 89 -8.38 -8.76 -12.12
C GLU A 89 -9.67 -7.93 -12.02
N LEU A 90 -10.11 -7.38 -13.16
CA LEU A 90 -11.35 -6.61 -13.23
C LEU A 90 -12.57 -7.50 -12.97
N ILE A 91 -13.56 -6.96 -12.26
CA ILE A 91 -14.81 -7.67 -11.96
C ILE A 91 -15.69 -7.70 -13.21
N GLN A 92 -16.01 -8.92 -13.67
CA GLN A 92 -16.85 -9.20 -14.82
C GLN A 92 -18.12 -9.97 -14.44
N ALA A 93 -18.09 -10.72 -13.34
CA ALA A 93 -19.18 -11.56 -12.86
C ALA A 93 -19.43 -11.40 -11.36
N ILE A 94 -20.63 -11.78 -10.90
CA ILE A 94 -21.00 -11.73 -9.48
C ILE A 94 -20.16 -12.67 -8.63
N GLU A 95 -19.66 -13.74 -9.23
CA GLU A 95 -18.87 -14.78 -8.59
C GLU A 95 -17.41 -14.35 -8.39
N ASP A 96 -16.96 -13.28 -9.05
CA ASP A 96 -15.59 -12.80 -8.93
C ASP A 96 -15.27 -12.37 -7.50
N ARG A 97 -14.11 -12.79 -7.02
CA ARG A 97 -13.59 -12.48 -5.68
C ARG A 97 -12.17 -11.94 -5.79
N PRO A 98 -11.94 -10.84 -6.52
CA PRO A 98 -10.59 -10.30 -6.63
C PRO A 98 -10.10 -9.85 -5.26
N ARG A 99 -8.79 -9.91 -5.07
CA ARG A 99 -8.19 -9.37 -3.86
C ARG A 99 -8.31 -7.84 -3.87
N PRO A 100 -8.75 -7.20 -2.76
CA PRO A 100 -8.96 -5.76 -2.77
C PRO A 100 -7.64 -5.01 -2.88
N VAL A 101 -7.61 -3.95 -3.70
CA VAL A 101 -6.41 -3.16 -3.96
C VAL A 101 -6.65 -1.68 -3.68
N SER A 102 -5.62 -0.97 -3.21
CA SER A 102 -5.64 0.48 -2.99
C SER A 102 -4.21 1.03 -2.90
N PHE A 103 -4.05 2.35 -3.02
CA PHE A 103 -2.82 3.04 -2.60
C PHE A 103 -2.83 3.44 -1.11
N CYS A 104 -3.95 3.25 -0.41
CA CYS A 104 -4.00 3.47 1.04
C CYS A 104 -3.23 2.38 1.80
N PRO A 105 -2.71 2.70 3.01
CA PRO A 105 -2.11 1.69 3.89
C PRO A 105 -3.02 0.48 4.10
N LEU A 106 -2.44 -0.71 4.02
CA LEU A 106 -3.11 -1.98 4.24
C LEU A 106 -3.81 -2.00 5.62
N PRO A 107 -5.09 -2.37 5.68
CA PRO A 107 -5.75 -2.66 6.94
C PRO A 107 -5.07 -3.83 7.65
N LEU A 108 -5.17 -3.86 8.97
CA LEU A 108 -4.74 -5.00 9.77
C LEU A 108 -5.66 -6.21 9.50
N GLY A 109 -5.10 -7.41 9.54
CA GLY A 109 -5.88 -8.65 9.44
C GLY A 109 -6.37 -8.99 8.02
N THR A 110 -5.80 -8.35 7.00
CA THR A 110 -6.02 -8.72 5.59
C THR A 110 -5.29 -10.03 5.27
N SER A 111 -5.74 -10.74 4.23
CA SER A 111 -4.96 -11.85 3.67
C SER A 111 -3.52 -11.43 3.35
N TYR A 112 -3.25 -10.17 3.00
CA TYR A 112 -1.88 -9.71 2.66
C TYR A 112 -0.94 -9.85 3.85
N THR A 113 -1.46 -9.49 5.03
CA THR A 113 -0.72 -9.65 6.28
C THR A 113 -0.59 -11.12 6.68
N ALA A 114 -1.59 -11.95 6.40
CA ALA A 114 -1.52 -13.38 6.65
C ALA A 114 -0.45 -14.06 5.77
N ASP A 115 -0.41 -13.75 4.47
CA ASP A 115 0.60 -14.26 3.53
C ASP A 115 2.02 -13.87 3.98
N ALA A 116 2.20 -12.61 4.38
CA ALA A 116 3.49 -12.11 4.86
C ALA A 116 3.98 -12.81 6.14
N LEU A 117 3.05 -13.37 6.94
CA LEU A 117 3.34 -14.08 8.18
C LEU A 117 3.38 -15.59 8.03
N ALA A 118 2.96 -16.14 6.88
CA ALA A 118 2.81 -17.58 6.67
C ALA A 118 4.11 -18.37 6.90
N GLU A 119 5.25 -17.77 6.56
CA GLU A 119 6.59 -18.37 6.69
C GLU A 119 7.31 -17.99 8.00
N VAL A 120 6.66 -17.22 8.88
CA VAL A 120 7.27 -16.77 10.13
C VAL A 120 7.02 -17.82 11.23
N GLY A 121 8.10 -18.38 11.76
CA GLY A 121 8.05 -19.31 12.87
C GLY A 121 7.48 -18.66 14.14
N VAL A 122 6.88 -19.48 15.01
CA VAL A 122 6.33 -19.01 16.31
C VAL A 122 7.42 -18.38 17.20
N ASP A 123 8.68 -18.78 16.99
CA ASP A 123 9.87 -18.23 17.64
C ASP A 123 10.37 -16.92 16.99
N GLY A 124 9.66 -16.40 15.99
CA GLY A 124 10.01 -15.20 15.22
C GLY A 124 11.07 -15.41 14.15
N ARG A 125 11.54 -16.65 13.91
CA ARG A 125 12.43 -16.92 12.78
C ARG A 125 11.71 -16.70 11.46
N GLY A 126 12.40 -16.15 10.47
CA GLY A 126 11.80 -15.79 9.19
C GLY A 126 11.11 -14.42 9.18
N LEU A 127 11.06 -13.70 10.31
CA LEU A 127 10.56 -12.32 10.34
C LEU A 127 11.44 -11.43 9.46
N THR A 128 10.85 -10.86 8.41
CA THR A 128 11.49 -9.88 7.55
C THR A 128 10.81 -8.53 7.68
N ARG A 129 11.43 -7.46 7.17
CA ARG A 129 10.83 -6.12 7.18
C ARG A 129 9.51 -6.03 6.39
N GLU A 130 9.26 -6.98 5.49
CA GLU A 130 8.06 -7.03 4.65
C GLU A 130 6.75 -7.07 5.45
N ILE A 131 6.79 -7.58 6.69
CA ILE A 131 5.60 -7.64 7.56
C ILE A 131 5.15 -6.25 8.04
N TYR A 132 6.03 -5.25 7.97
CA TYR A 132 5.73 -3.86 8.31
C TYR A 132 5.38 -3.02 7.08
N ASN A 133 5.42 -3.62 5.88
CA ASN A 133 5.09 -2.92 4.65
C ASN A 133 3.57 -2.82 4.50
N VAL A 134 3.08 -1.58 4.48
CA VAL A 134 1.65 -1.28 4.39
C VAL A 134 1.17 -1.02 2.96
N ALA A 135 2.03 -1.13 1.95
CA ALA A 135 1.60 -1.17 0.56
C ALA A 135 1.21 -2.60 0.18
N VAL A 136 0.22 -2.75 -0.71
CA VAL A 136 -0.04 -4.03 -1.37
C VAL A 136 1.24 -4.51 -2.10
N PRO A 137 1.54 -5.82 -2.16
CA PRO A 137 2.78 -6.33 -2.75
C PRO A 137 3.08 -5.83 -4.16
N ALA A 138 2.05 -5.69 -5.00
CA ALA A 138 2.18 -5.18 -6.36
C ALA A 138 2.62 -3.70 -6.45
N HIS A 139 2.52 -2.94 -5.35
CA HIS A 139 2.92 -1.53 -5.27
C HIS A 139 4.22 -1.31 -4.48
N ARG A 140 5.01 -2.38 -4.27
CA ARG A 140 6.27 -2.32 -3.53
C ARG A 140 7.46 -2.23 -4.48
N LEU A 141 8.35 -1.31 -4.18
CA LEU A 141 9.68 -1.27 -4.79
C LEU A 141 10.59 -2.27 -4.11
N THR A 142 11.53 -2.87 -4.86
CA THR A 142 12.59 -3.69 -4.27
C THR A 142 13.53 -2.85 -3.41
N CYS A 143 13.86 -1.65 -3.86
CA CYS A 143 14.61 -0.65 -3.12
C CYS A 143 14.16 0.76 -3.54
N TYR A 144 14.37 1.74 -2.67
CA TYR A 144 14.15 3.14 -3.02
C TYR A 144 15.21 3.60 -4.06
N PRO A 145 14.80 4.24 -5.18
CA PRO A 145 15.74 4.73 -6.20
C PRO A 145 15.97 6.26 -6.08
N PRO A 146 17.07 6.73 -5.45
CA PRO A 146 17.39 8.16 -5.37
C PRO A 146 17.55 8.79 -6.75
N GLY A 147 16.99 9.97 -6.95
CA GLY A 147 17.08 10.71 -8.21
C GLY A 147 16.16 10.21 -9.33
N ALA A 148 15.48 9.07 -9.14
CA ALA A 148 14.49 8.58 -10.08
C ALA A 148 13.34 9.58 -10.29
N THR A 149 12.71 9.51 -11.45
CA THR A 149 11.63 10.40 -11.85
C THR A 149 10.28 9.81 -11.45
N LEU A 150 9.62 10.44 -10.47
CA LEU A 150 8.24 10.17 -10.12
C LEU A 150 7.28 10.96 -11.02
N ARG A 151 6.29 10.27 -11.61
CA ARG A 151 5.15 10.90 -12.30
C ARG A 151 3.84 10.40 -11.72
N LEU A 152 2.86 11.28 -11.65
CA LEU A 152 1.50 10.95 -11.21
C LEU A 152 0.55 10.95 -12.41
N HIS A 153 -0.21 9.88 -12.55
CA HIS A 153 -1.11 9.65 -13.68
C HIS A 153 -2.56 9.64 -13.17
N ASN A 154 -3.34 10.67 -13.50
CA ASN A 154 -4.73 10.82 -13.06
C ASN A 154 -4.92 10.77 -11.53
N LEU A 155 -3.90 11.18 -10.77
CA LEU A 155 -3.94 11.35 -9.31
C LEU A 155 -3.89 12.83 -8.89
N THR A 156 -3.76 13.74 -9.85
CA THR A 156 -3.76 15.19 -9.69
C THR A 156 -4.70 15.81 -10.71
N PRO A 157 -5.18 17.05 -10.48
CA PRO A 157 -5.96 17.78 -11.48
C PRO A 157 -5.21 17.91 -12.81
N GLU A 158 -5.93 17.95 -13.92
CA GLU A 158 -5.36 17.92 -15.29
C GLU A 158 -4.28 18.98 -15.55
N ARG A 159 -4.39 20.17 -14.95
CA ARG A 159 -3.37 21.23 -15.03
C ARG A 159 -1.98 20.83 -14.48
N GLU A 160 -1.92 19.77 -13.68
CA GLU A 160 -0.71 19.22 -13.07
C GLU A 160 -0.30 17.88 -13.73
N ALA A 161 -1.02 17.44 -14.77
CA ALA A 161 -0.70 16.24 -15.51
C ALA A 161 0.67 16.36 -16.21
N GLY A 162 1.40 15.25 -16.26
CA GLY A 162 2.72 15.18 -16.89
C GLY A 162 3.86 15.82 -16.10
N ARG A 163 3.59 16.39 -14.92
CA ARG A 163 4.67 16.88 -14.03
C ARG A 163 5.55 15.74 -13.57
N GLU A 164 6.83 16.04 -13.52
CA GLU A 164 7.91 15.15 -13.08
C GLU A 164 8.46 15.66 -11.74
N TYR A 165 8.71 14.73 -10.83
CA TYR A 165 9.28 14.99 -9.53
C TYR A 165 10.52 14.12 -9.34
N SER A 166 11.65 14.70 -8.98
CA SER A 166 12.83 13.91 -8.63
C SER A 166 12.64 13.33 -7.23
N LEU A 167 12.81 12.01 -7.09
CA LEU A 167 12.85 11.38 -5.78
C LEU A 167 14.10 11.84 -5.01
N PRO A 168 13.96 12.39 -3.79
CA PRO A 168 15.12 12.92 -3.06
C PRO A 168 16.11 11.84 -2.71
N GLY A 169 17.41 12.12 -2.90
CA GLY A 169 18.48 11.32 -2.33
C GLY A 169 18.82 11.74 -0.91
N THR A 170 17.85 11.94 -0.03
CA THR A 170 18.11 12.32 1.37
C THR A 170 18.07 11.11 2.29
N GLY A 171 19.12 10.92 3.09
CA GLY A 171 19.27 9.84 4.05
C GLY A 171 19.11 10.32 5.48
N VAL A 172 18.82 9.40 6.38
CA VAL A 172 18.85 9.64 7.83
C VAL A 172 19.97 8.80 8.42
N VAL A 173 20.85 9.39 9.20
CA VAL A 173 21.91 8.70 9.94
C VAL A 173 21.56 8.75 11.42
N ALA A 174 21.53 7.58 12.05
CA ALA A 174 21.36 7.44 13.49
C ALA A 174 22.72 7.22 14.16
N GLN A 175 23.12 8.17 15.00
CA GLN A 175 24.24 8.04 15.91
C GLN A 175 23.71 7.52 17.24
N VAL A 176 24.11 6.31 17.62
CA VAL A 176 23.61 5.59 18.77
C VAL A 176 24.73 5.44 19.79
N SER A 177 24.56 6.05 20.96
CA SER A 177 25.46 5.89 22.09
C SER A 177 24.87 4.88 23.09
N LEU A 178 25.62 3.81 23.37
CA LEU A 178 25.30 2.76 24.34
C LEU A 178 26.38 2.76 25.42
N GLY A 179 26.14 3.48 26.52
CA GLY A 179 27.18 3.73 27.52
C GLY A 179 28.35 4.52 26.93
N ALA A 180 29.53 3.90 26.86
CA ALA A 180 30.74 4.52 26.28
C ALA A 180 30.96 4.15 24.80
N ALA A 181 30.15 3.24 24.24
CA ALA A 181 30.26 2.83 22.84
C ALA A 181 29.38 3.71 21.96
N ASP A 182 29.93 4.20 20.86
CA ASP A 182 29.21 4.94 19.84
C ASP A 182 29.13 4.12 18.55
N HIS A 183 27.93 4.05 17.99
CA HIS A 183 27.62 3.33 16.76
C HIS A 183 26.95 4.28 15.78
N THR A 184 27.17 4.07 14.49
CA THR A 184 26.51 4.82 13.42
C THR A 184 25.76 3.86 12.53
N PHE A 185 24.47 4.12 12.32
CA PHE A 185 23.61 3.35 11.44
C PHE A 185 23.02 4.26 10.37
N VAL A 186 23.07 3.81 9.11
CA VAL A 186 22.42 4.49 8.00
C VAL A 186 20.99 3.98 7.91
N GLY A 187 20.02 4.89 7.92
CA GLY A 187 18.61 4.59 7.74
C GLY A 187 18.28 4.38 6.28
N GLU A 188 17.52 3.33 6.03
CA GLU A 188 16.97 3.04 4.71
C GLU A 188 15.63 3.75 4.56
N ILE A 189 15.33 4.26 3.37
CA ILE A 189 13.97 4.74 3.07
C ILE A 189 13.05 3.51 3.00
N ASP A 190 12.00 3.53 3.81
CA ASP A 190 11.08 2.43 4.01
C ASP A 190 9.74 2.65 3.29
N THR A 191 9.23 3.88 3.28
CA THR A 191 7.95 4.21 2.65
C THR A 191 8.05 5.53 1.89
N ILE A 192 7.48 5.55 0.68
CA ILE A 192 7.15 6.76 -0.06
C ILE A 192 5.64 7.00 0.12
N LEU A 193 5.27 8.10 0.75
CA LEU A 193 3.88 8.53 0.85
C LEU A 193 3.68 9.74 -0.05
N VAL A 194 2.88 9.57 -1.09
CA VAL A 194 2.48 10.64 -2.00
C VAL A 194 1.13 11.18 -1.55
N LEU A 195 1.05 12.49 -1.30
CA LEU A 195 -0.16 13.19 -0.86
C LEU A 195 -0.52 14.26 -1.91
N PRO A 196 -1.13 13.88 -3.05
CA PRO A 196 -1.28 14.77 -4.20
C PRO A 196 -2.06 16.05 -3.88
N THR A 197 -3.13 15.95 -3.08
CA THR A 197 -3.96 17.10 -2.70
C THR A 197 -3.20 18.11 -1.83
N GLN A 198 -2.31 17.63 -0.96
CA GLN A 198 -1.46 18.46 -0.11
C GLN A 198 -0.19 18.93 -0.85
N ARG A 199 0.10 18.34 -2.01
CA ARG A 199 1.37 18.53 -2.76
C ARG A 199 2.59 18.18 -1.91
N GLU A 200 2.46 17.12 -1.13
CA GLU A 200 3.51 16.64 -0.24
C GLU A 200 3.99 15.26 -0.67
N LEU A 201 5.30 15.08 -0.59
CA LEU A 201 5.98 13.79 -0.65
C LEU A 201 6.63 13.56 0.71
N VAL A 202 6.22 12.51 1.39
CA VAL A 202 6.79 12.13 2.69
C VAL A 202 7.61 10.86 2.51
N LEU A 203 8.87 10.93 2.92
CA LEU A 203 9.75 9.78 3.00
C LEU A 203 9.90 9.38 4.47
N THR A 204 9.65 8.11 4.77
CA THR A 204 9.95 7.56 6.09
C THR A 204 11.25 6.76 6.02
N HIS A 205 12.09 6.93 7.04
CA HIS A 205 13.33 6.16 7.17
C HIS A 205 13.20 5.17 8.32
N ARG A 206 13.76 3.98 8.13
CA ARG A 206 13.85 2.95 9.16
C ARG A 206 15.30 2.65 9.46
N VAL A 207 15.65 2.71 10.75
CA VAL A 207 16.92 2.25 11.30
C VAL A 207 16.61 1.12 12.28
N VAL A 208 17.15 -0.06 12.02
CA VAL A 208 17.03 -1.22 12.93
C VAL A 208 18.43 -1.65 13.32
N PHE A 209 18.67 -1.75 14.63
CA PHE A 209 19.90 -2.30 15.18
C PHE A 209 19.58 -3.16 16.40
N ARG A 210 20.44 -4.14 16.66
CA ARG A 210 20.37 -5.01 17.84
C ARG A 210 21.43 -4.56 18.83
N TYR A 211 21.10 -4.66 20.11
CA TYR A 211 22.05 -4.36 21.18
C TYR A 211 21.66 -5.15 22.43
N ASP A 212 22.66 -5.44 23.26
CA ASP A 212 22.42 -6.09 24.54
C ASP A 212 21.82 -5.11 25.54
N TYR A 213 20.64 -5.44 26.05
CA TYR A 213 19.99 -4.63 27.06
C TYR A 213 20.70 -4.81 28.41
N ALA A 214 21.51 -3.83 28.79
CA ALA A 214 22.07 -3.70 30.14
C ALA A 214 21.31 -2.65 30.95
N ARG A 215 20.87 -3.00 32.17
CA ARG A 215 20.17 -2.08 33.07
C ARG A 215 21.09 -0.91 33.42
N GLU A 216 20.53 0.29 33.57
CA GLU A 216 21.25 1.54 33.95
C GLU A 216 22.28 2.06 32.93
N VAL A 217 22.43 1.41 31.78
CA VAL A 217 23.24 1.96 30.67
C VAL A 217 22.43 3.01 29.90
N PRO A 218 22.89 4.27 29.81
CA PRO A 218 22.25 5.30 29.00
C PRO A 218 22.22 4.90 27.52
N ARG A 219 21.11 5.22 26.87
CA ARG A 219 20.88 4.95 25.44
C ARG A 219 20.44 6.24 24.79
N VAL A 220 21.29 6.79 23.94
CA VAL A 220 21.02 8.06 23.26
C VAL A 220 21.04 7.80 21.77
N VAL A 221 19.98 8.22 21.08
CA VAL A 221 19.91 8.21 19.62
C VAL A 221 19.86 9.66 19.16
N ARG A 222 20.82 10.05 18.33
CA ARG A 222 20.81 11.35 17.64
C ARG A 222 20.62 11.10 16.14
N LEU A 223 19.62 11.75 15.56
CA LEU A 223 19.36 11.65 14.14
C LEU A 223 19.98 12.85 13.41
N ARG A 224 20.58 12.59 12.25
CA ARG A 224 21.07 13.62 11.33
C ARG A 224 20.58 13.31 9.93
N CYS A 225 20.29 14.35 9.15
CA CYS A 225 20.05 14.20 7.73
C CYS A 225 21.39 14.16 6.98
N SER A 226 21.49 13.35 5.94
CA SER A 226 22.61 13.29 5.02
C SER A 226 22.13 13.23 3.57
N GLU A 227 23.00 13.42 2.60
CA GLU A 227 22.73 13.03 1.22
C GLU A 227 23.02 11.51 1.06
N LEU A 228 22.24 10.84 0.24
CA LEU A 228 22.40 9.44 -0.17
C LEU A 228 23.19 9.45 -1.48
N GLU A 229 24.37 8.87 -1.48
CA GLU A 229 25.10 8.59 -2.71
C GLU A 229 24.48 7.37 -3.40
N CYS A 230 24.27 7.46 -4.71
CA CYS A 230 23.89 6.32 -5.53
C CYS A 230 25.03 5.29 -5.50
N GLY A 231 24.84 4.21 -4.72
CA GLY A 231 25.81 3.11 -4.62
C GLY A 231 26.50 2.90 -3.27
N ALA A 232 26.04 3.53 -2.18
CA ALA A 232 26.60 3.24 -0.85
C ALA A 232 26.29 1.79 -0.43
N ALA A 233 27.33 0.96 -0.53
CA ALA A 233 27.39 -0.44 -0.20
C ALA A 233 26.77 -0.77 1.17
N ARG A 234 26.14 -1.95 1.23
CA ARG A 234 25.91 -2.70 2.47
C ARG A 234 27.19 -2.67 3.30
N LEU A 235 27.21 -1.89 4.37
CA LEU A 235 28.17 -2.11 5.45
C LEU A 235 27.61 -3.26 6.29
N GLU A 236 28.48 -4.26 6.47
CA GLU A 236 28.18 -5.54 7.08
C GLU A 236 27.47 -5.38 8.43
N ALA A 237 26.47 -6.24 8.64
CA ALA A 237 25.87 -6.43 9.93
C ALA A 237 26.98 -6.84 10.91
N ILE A 238 27.25 -6.00 11.91
CA ILE A 238 28.06 -6.42 13.05
C ILE A 238 27.26 -7.53 13.76
N ALA A 239 27.93 -8.67 13.90
CA ALA A 239 27.43 -9.91 14.49
C ALA A 239 26.84 -9.73 15.90
#